data_AF-A0A520I7J0-F1
#
_entry.id   AF-A0A520I7J0-F1
#
_cell.length_a   1.000
_cell.length_b   1.000
_cell.length_c   1.000
_cell.angle_alpha   90.00
_cell.angle_beta   90.00
_cell.angle_gamma   90.00
#
_symmetry.space_group_name_H-M   'P 1'
#
loop_
_entity.id
_entity.type
_entity.pdbx_description
1 polymer ?
#
loop_
_entity_poly.entity_id
_entity_poly.type
_entity_poly.pdbx_seq_one_letter_code
_entity_poly.pdbx_strand_id
1 'polypeptide(L)'
;MDAPGFTGGTLDRSDALRHDPEGLAAAQRDWRARLLVLDGLLPGTTDDGHLAWTSMADMPDDAEPILLGLDESGRPHFAALLNGMRVDNAPAMRSPALMAVLAALAPGEAATYAGARSVIDWHVRHGFCAKCGSRTEPFRAGWARKC
;
A
#
# COMPACT_ATOMS: atom_id res chain seq x y z
N MET A 1 10.70 -18.59 -15.32
CA MET A 1 11.52 -17.41 -15.66
C MET A 1 11.41 -16.51 -14.47
N ASP A 2 12.50 -16.23 -13.76
CA ASP A 2 12.44 -15.41 -12.55
C ASP A 2 12.04 -13.99 -12.93
N ALA A 3 10.95 -13.50 -12.37
CA ALA A 3 10.49 -12.14 -12.61
C ALA A 3 11.52 -11.16 -12.02
N PRO A 4 11.95 -10.12 -12.77
CA PRO A 4 12.78 -9.06 -12.22
C PRO A 4 12.15 -8.46 -10.95
N GLY A 5 12.94 -8.20 -9.90
CA GLY A 5 12.47 -8.06 -8.52
C GLY A 5 11.14 -7.32 -8.28
N PHE A 6 10.96 -6.11 -8.82
CA PHE A 6 9.75 -5.30 -8.60
C PHE A 6 8.66 -5.48 -9.68
N THR A 7 8.65 -6.63 -10.36
CA THR A 7 7.68 -6.97 -11.41
C THR A 7 6.87 -8.21 -11.01
N GLY A 8 5.82 -8.53 -11.79
CA GLY A 8 5.01 -9.73 -11.55
C GLY A 8 4.09 -9.64 -10.33
N GLY A 9 3.68 -8.43 -9.94
CA GLY A 9 2.72 -8.25 -8.84
C GLY A 9 1.46 -9.09 -9.06
N THR A 10 0.97 -9.71 -7.98
CA THR A 10 -0.12 -10.68 -7.98
C THR A 10 -1.51 -10.05 -7.84
N LEU A 11 -1.57 -8.76 -7.52
CA LEU A 11 -2.82 -8.01 -7.38
C LEU A 11 -3.22 -7.35 -8.70
N ASP A 12 -4.48 -7.54 -9.11
CA ASP A 12 -5.12 -6.65 -10.06
C ASP A 12 -5.34 -5.29 -9.38
N ARG A 13 -4.65 -4.25 -9.89
CA ARG A 13 -4.73 -2.89 -9.35
C ARG A 13 -6.12 -2.27 -9.43
N SER A 14 -7.05 -2.89 -10.16
CA SER A 14 -8.46 -2.56 -10.22
C SER A 14 -8.71 -1.07 -10.46
N ASP A 15 -8.24 -0.58 -11.60
CA ASP A 15 -8.34 0.85 -11.96
C ASP A 15 -9.80 1.35 -11.92
N ALA A 16 -10.76 0.48 -12.26
CA ALA A 16 -12.19 0.79 -12.20
C ALA A 16 -12.67 1.22 -10.80
N LEU A 17 -12.17 0.57 -9.72
CA LEU A 17 -12.56 0.91 -8.34
C LEU A 17 -12.02 2.26 -7.89
N ARG A 18 -11.04 2.85 -8.60
CA ARG A 18 -10.50 4.16 -8.25
C ARG A 18 -11.52 5.28 -8.47
N HIS A 19 -12.51 5.09 -9.34
CA HIS A 19 -13.52 6.11 -9.63
C HIS A 19 -14.91 5.71 -9.15
N ASP A 20 -15.01 4.62 -8.40
CA ASP A 20 -16.24 4.07 -7.85
C ASP A 20 -16.20 4.12 -6.31
N PRO A 21 -16.69 5.22 -5.70
CA PRO A 21 -16.70 5.36 -4.24
C PRO A 21 -17.55 4.30 -3.55
N GLU A 22 -18.63 3.84 -4.18
CA GLU A 22 -19.51 2.80 -3.61
C GLU A 22 -18.82 1.44 -3.62
N GLY A 23 -18.20 1.09 -4.74
CA GLY A 23 -17.39 -0.12 -4.89
C GLY A 23 -16.20 -0.13 -3.92
N LEU A 24 -15.50 0.99 -3.76
CA LEU A 24 -14.41 1.12 -2.78
C LEU A 24 -14.91 0.93 -1.35
N ALA A 25 -16.04 1.55 -0.99
CA ALA A 25 -16.63 1.40 0.34
C ALA A 25 -17.11 -0.05 0.59
N ALA A 26 -17.62 -0.73 -0.44
CA ALA A 26 -17.96 -2.15 -0.37
C ALA A 26 -16.71 -3.02 -0.17
N ALA A 27 -15.63 -2.76 -0.91
CA ALA A 27 -14.35 -3.47 -0.76
C ALA A 27 -13.73 -3.29 0.63
N GLN A 28 -13.84 -2.11 1.24
CA GLN A 28 -13.36 -1.86 2.61
C GLN A 28 -14.17 -2.63 3.67
N ARG A 29 -15.48 -2.85 3.42
CA ARG A 29 -16.36 -3.60 4.32
C ARG A 29 -16.36 -5.11 4.06
N ASP A 30 -15.66 -5.58 3.03
CA ASP A 30 -15.50 -7.01 2.79
C ASP A 30 -14.71 -7.63 3.95
N TRP A 31 -15.32 -8.60 4.63
CA TRP A 31 -14.68 -9.32 5.75
C TRP A 31 -13.42 -10.08 5.31
N ARG A 32 -13.27 -10.36 4.02
CA ARG A 32 -12.08 -10.98 3.44
C ARG A 32 -10.96 -9.97 3.19
N ALA A 33 -11.23 -8.67 3.23
CA ALA A 33 -10.23 -7.66 2.96
C ALA A 33 -9.00 -7.82 3.86
N ARG A 34 -7.83 -7.50 3.32
CA ARG A 34 -6.55 -7.65 4.00
C ARG A 34 -5.82 -6.32 4.08
N LEU A 35 -5.22 -6.06 5.23
CA LEU A 35 -4.39 -4.89 5.48
C LEU A 35 -2.92 -5.31 5.50
N LEU A 36 -2.10 -4.66 4.68
CA LEU A 36 -0.65 -4.90 4.65
C LEU A 36 -0.04 -4.45 5.97
N VAL A 37 0.72 -5.34 6.61
CA VAL A 37 1.46 -5.01 7.83
C VAL A 37 2.72 -4.23 7.48
N LEU A 38 2.81 -3.01 8.00
CA LEU A 38 3.97 -2.13 7.84
C LEU A 38 4.40 -1.57 9.21
N ASP A 39 5.71 -1.57 9.47
CA ASP A 39 6.31 -0.74 10.52
C ASP A 39 6.94 0.49 9.86
N GLY A 40 6.22 1.61 9.91
CA GLY A 40 6.50 2.77 9.06
C GLY A 40 6.41 2.39 7.58
N LEU A 41 7.56 2.29 6.89
CA LEU A 41 7.63 1.81 5.50
C LEU A 41 8.28 0.43 5.37
N LEU A 42 8.60 -0.26 6.46
CA LEU A 42 9.20 -1.59 6.44
C LEU A 42 8.11 -2.66 6.37
N PRO A 43 8.24 -3.67 5.48
CA PRO A 43 7.24 -4.72 5.38
C PRO A 43 7.37 -5.67 6.57
N GLY A 44 6.22 -6.02 7.17
CA GLY A 44 6.13 -7.26 7.93
C GLY A 44 6.19 -8.45 6.98
N THR A 45 6.83 -9.53 7.40
CA THR A 45 6.92 -10.78 6.63
C THR A 45 6.60 -11.97 7.51
N THR A 46 6.11 -13.04 6.89
CA THR A 46 5.90 -14.34 7.52
C THR A 46 7.15 -15.23 7.36
N ASP A 47 7.25 -16.28 8.17
CA ASP A 47 8.41 -17.21 8.16
C ASP A 47 8.57 -17.98 6.84
N ASP A 48 7.48 -18.12 6.07
CA ASP A 48 7.44 -18.74 4.74
C ASP A 48 7.75 -17.76 3.59
N GLY A 49 8.18 -16.53 3.90
CA GLY A 49 8.66 -15.59 2.88
C GLY A 49 7.56 -14.85 2.14
N HIS A 50 6.40 -14.63 2.77
CA HIS A 50 5.33 -13.79 2.22
C HIS A 50 5.23 -12.46 2.99
N LEU A 51 4.59 -11.47 2.39
CA LEU A 51 4.18 -10.27 3.12
C LEU A 51 3.18 -10.67 4.20
N ALA A 52 3.32 -10.05 5.37
CA ALA A 52 2.37 -10.21 6.45
C ALA A 52 1.11 -9.37 6.18
N TRP A 53 -0.05 -9.99 6.34
CA TRP A 53 -1.35 -9.38 6.16
C TRP A 53 -2.20 -9.59 7.41
N THR A 54 -2.98 -8.57 7.76
CA THR A 54 -3.93 -8.62 8.88
C THR A 54 -5.35 -8.27 8.42
N SER A 55 -6.30 -8.19 9.34
CA SER A 55 -7.68 -7.81 9.05
C SER A 55 -7.80 -6.29 8.89
N MET A 56 -8.81 -5.83 8.13
CA MET A 56 -9.19 -4.41 8.14
C MET A 56 -9.62 -3.92 9.53
N ALA A 57 -10.00 -4.82 10.44
CA ALA A 57 -10.30 -4.49 11.83
C ALA A 57 -9.08 -3.99 12.64
N ASP A 58 -7.87 -4.28 12.17
CA ASP A 58 -6.63 -3.83 12.81
C ASP A 58 -6.13 -2.48 12.24
N MET A 59 -6.87 -1.89 11.30
CA MET A 59 -6.54 -0.58 10.76
C MET A 59 -6.70 0.49 11.85
N PRO A 60 -5.70 1.36 12.08
CA PRO A 60 -5.84 2.45 13.03
C PRO A 60 -7.00 3.39 12.66
N ASP A 61 -7.72 3.89 13.67
CA ASP A 61 -8.90 4.73 13.48
C ASP A 61 -8.62 6.03 12.72
N ASP A 62 -7.38 6.52 12.75
CA ASP A 62 -6.91 7.74 12.09
C ASP A 62 -6.20 7.49 10.75
N ALA A 63 -6.35 6.27 10.20
CA ALA A 63 -5.76 5.88 8.93
C ALA A 63 -6.73 6.06 7.75
N GLU A 64 -6.20 6.51 6.62
CA GLU A 64 -6.86 6.47 5.33
C GLU A 64 -6.51 5.17 4.60
N PRO A 65 -7.48 4.37 4.12
CA PRO A 65 -7.20 3.14 3.39
C PRO A 65 -6.78 3.41 1.94
N ILE A 66 -5.66 2.83 1.52
CA ILE A 66 -5.18 2.82 0.12
C ILE A 66 -5.47 1.43 -0.46
N LEU A 67 -6.27 1.33 -1.51
CA LEU A 67 -6.51 0.06 -2.21
C LEU A 67 -5.28 -0.30 -3.06
N LEU A 68 -4.61 -1.39 -2.72
CA LEU A 68 -3.48 -1.92 -3.49
C LEU A 68 -3.96 -2.72 -4.71
N GLY A 69 -5.09 -3.41 -4.56
CA GLY A 69 -5.74 -4.18 -5.61
C GLY A 69 -6.58 -5.33 -5.07
N LEU A 70 -6.99 -6.21 -5.98
CA LEU A 70 -7.71 -7.44 -5.71
C LEU A 70 -6.81 -8.64 -6.03
N ASP A 71 -6.83 -9.69 -5.22
CA ASP A 71 -6.19 -10.96 -5.59
C ASP A 71 -7.02 -11.74 -6.62
N GLU A 72 -6.50 -12.89 -7.08
CA GLU A 72 -7.18 -13.76 -8.05
C GLU A 72 -8.57 -14.23 -7.59
N SER A 73 -8.82 -14.27 -6.28
CA SER A 73 -10.14 -14.59 -5.71
C SER A 73 -11.06 -13.37 -5.57
N GLY A 74 -10.65 -12.21 -6.07
CA GLY A 74 -11.34 -10.93 -5.92
C GLY A 74 -11.24 -10.32 -4.52
N ARG A 75 -10.29 -10.76 -3.68
CA ARG A 75 -10.16 -10.29 -2.29
C ARG A 75 -9.44 -8.95 -2.25
N PRO A 76 -10.00 -7.92 -1.60
CA PRO A 76 -9.36 -6.61 -1.50
C PRO A 76 -8.12 -6.62 -0.61
N HIS A 77 -7.06 -5.95 -1.06
CA HIS A 77 -5.83 -5.74 -0.31
C HIS A 77 -5.57 -4.24 -0.18
N PHE A 78 -5.33 -3.79 1.05
CA PHE A 78 -5.18 -2.38 1.41
C PHE A 78 -3.85 -2.11 2.12
N ALA A 79 -3.44 -0.86 2.14
CA ALA A 79 -2.43 -0.33 3.06
C ALA A 79 -3.01 0.86 3.84
N ALA A 80 -2.48 1.11 5.04
CA ALA A 80 -2.91 2.21 5.91
C ALA A 80 -2.02 3.45 5.69
N LEU A 81 -2.64 4.59 5.39
CA LEU A 81 -2.00 5.90 5.41
C LEU A 81 -2.38 6.63 6.70
N LEU A 82 -1.50 6.63 7.70
CA LEU A 82 -1.75 7.33 8.96
C LEU A 82 -1.67 8.85 8.78
N ASN A 83 -2.61 9.57 9.38
CA ASN A 83 -2.54 11.02 9.42
C ASN A 83 -1.31 11.48 10.22
N GLY A 84 -0.55 12.43 9.67
CA GLY A 84 0.68 12.91 10.30
C GLY A 84 1.85 11.91 10.32
N MET A 85 1.75 10.79 9.60
CA MET A 85 2.84 9.83 9.42
C MET A 85 4.12 10.56 8.99
N ARG A 86 5.26 10.19 9.59
CA ARG A 86 6.59 10.67 9.20
C ARG A 86 7.42 9.49 8.74
N VAL A 87 8.03 9.62 7.58
CA VAL A 87 8.88 8.57 6.97
C VAL A 87 10.36 8.99 6.92
N ASP A 88 10.70 10.03 7.68
CA ASP A 88 12.03 10.64 7.71
C ASP A 88 13.12 9.65 8.17
N ASN A 89 12.73 8.69 9.03
CA ASN A 89 13.61 7.65 9.57
C ASN A 89 13.48 6.30 8.86
N ALA A 90 12.62 6.19 7.83
CA ALA A 90 12.48 4.94 7.10
C ALA A 90 13.79 4.62 6.36
N PRO A 91 14.31 3.38 6.42
CA PRO A 91 15.52 3.03 5.69
C PRO A 91 15.36 3.34 4.21
N ALA A 92 16.40 3.88 3.58
CA ALA A 92 16.40 4.13 2.16
C ALA A 92 15.98 2.85 1.40
N MET A 93 15.27 3.02 0.28
CA MET A 93 14.79 1.89 -0.53
C MET A 93 15.92 0.91 -0.91
N ARG A 94 17.16 1.39 -0.99
CA ARG A 94 18.35 0.59 -1.34
C ARG A 94 19.20 0.18 -0.12
N SER A 95 18.64 0.19 1.09
CA SER A 95 19.34 -0.31 2.27
C SER A 95 19.59 -1.83 2.14
N PRO A 96 20.78 -2.36 2.51
CA PRO A 96 21.07 -3.79 2.39
C PRO A 96 20.09 -4.67 3.16
N ALA A 97 19.67 -4.24 4.35
CA ALA A 97 18.69 -4.97 5.17
C ALA A 97 17.34 -5.11 4.47
N LEU A 98 16.80 -4.02 3.90
CA LEU A 98 15.55 -4.08 3.15
C LEU A 98 15.70 -4.94 1.89
N MET A 99 16.81 -4.79 1.15
CA MET A 99 17.05 -5.60 -0.04
C MET A 99 17.12 -7.10 0.27
N ALA A 100 17.69 -7.49 1.42
CA ALA A 100 17.71 -8.88 1.86
C ALA A 100 16.29 -9.41 2.15
N VAL A 101 15.45 -8.61 2.82
CA VAL A 101 14.04 -8.96 3.04
C VAL A 101 13.30 -9.12 1.70
N LEU A 102 13.44 -8.16 0.79
CA LEU A 102 12.76 -8.20 -0.51
C LEU A 102 13.22 -9.37 -1.39
N ALA A 103 14.48 -9.78 -1.28
CA ALA A 103 15.01 -10.93 -2.02
C ALA A 103 14.50 -12.29 -1.49
N ALA A 104 14.06 -12.33 -0.23
CA ALA A 104 13.49 -13.53 0.40
C ALA A 104 11.98 -13.67 0.16
N LEU A 105 11.32 -12.63 -0.37
CA LEU A 105 9.89 -12.66 -0.64
C LEU A 105 9.53 -13.58 -1.81
N ALA A 106 8.36 -14.20 -1.73
CA ALA A 106 7.79 -14.98 -2.82
C ALA A 106 7.63 -14.13 -4.09
N PRO A 107 7.65 -14.76 -5.29
CA PRO A 107 7.57 -14.03 -6.56
C PRO A 107 6.37 -13.06 -6.61
N GLY A 108 6.63 -11.81 -7.03
CA GLY A 108 5.60 -10.78 -7.18
C GLY A 108 5.28 -9.98 -5.91
N GLU A 109 5.53 -10.51 -4.71
CA GLU A 109 5.25 -9.83 -3.44
C GLU A 109 6.05 -8.52 -3.30
N ALA A 110 7.31 -8.52 -3.74
CA ALA A 110 8.14 -7.31 -3.76
C ALA A 110 7.54 -6.18 -4.63
N ALA A 111 6.83 -6.53 -5.71
CA ALA A 111 6.12 -5.55 -6.53
C ALA A 111 4.90 -4.95 -5.80
N THR A 112 4.15 -5.78 -5.07
CA THR A 112 3.02 -5.35 -4.22
C THR A 112 3.50 -4.39 -3.13
N TYR A 113 4.54 -4.77 -2.39
CA TYR A 113 5.17 -3.92 -1.38
C TYR A 113 5.66 -2.60 -1.95
N ALA A 114 6.37 -2.64 -3.09
CA ALA A 114 6.88 -1.42 -3.72
C ALA A 114 5.75 -0.45 -4.09
N GLY A 115 4.63 -0.97 -4.60
CA GLY A 115 3.43 -0.17 -4.86
C GLY A 115 2.91 0.52 -3.60
N ALA A 116 2.69 -0.24 -2.52
CA ALA A 116 2.20 0.29 -1.25
C ALA A 116 3.16 1.36 -0.69
N ARG A 117 4.45 1.03 -0.59
CA ARG A 117 5.48 1.93 -0.07
C ARG A 117 5.58 3.23 -0.86
N SER A 118 5.59 3.15 -2.20
CA SER A 118 5.72 4.33 -3.05
C SER A 118 4.54 5.28 -2.89
N VAL A 119 3.31 4.75 -2.82
CA VAL A 119 2.12 5.58 -2.66
C VAL A 119 2.09 6.24 -1.28
N ILE A 120 2.41 5.50 -0.21
CA ILE A 120 2.47 6.04 1.15
C ILE A 120 3.55 7.12 1.28
N ASP A 121 4.78 6.85 0.84
CA ASP A 121 5.90 7.81 0.90
C ASP A 121 5.56 9.09 0.11
N TRP A 122 4.91 8.94 -1.06
CA TRP A 122 4.43 10.07 -1.83
C TRP A 122 3.40 10.90 -1.06
N HIS A 123 2.39 10.26 -0.45
CA HIS A 123 1.37 10.97 0.34
C HIS A 123 1.96 11.76 1.49
N VAL A 124 2.93 11.18 2.21
CA VAL A 124 3.60 11.83 3.35
C VAL A 124 4.36 13.07 2.91
N ARG A 125 5.05 13.02 1.75
CA ARG A 125 5.87 14.12 1.25
C ARG A 125 5.09 15.19 0.47
N HIS A 126 3.87 14.89 0.02
CA HIS A 126 3.10 15.74 -0.89
C HIS A 126 1.73 16.10 -0.32
N GLY A 127 1.67 16.58 0.92
CA GLY A 127 0.43 16.98 1.59
C GLY A 127 -0.24 18.25 1.03
N PHE A 128 0.46 19.03 0.21
CA PHE A 128 0.02 20.35 -0.27
C PHE A 128 0.07 20.44 -1.80
N CYS A 129 -0.81 21.26 -2.36
CA CYS A 129 -0.93 21.50 -3.79
C CYS A 129 0.29 22.26 -4.31
N ALA A 130 1.01 21.67 -5.27
CA ALA A 130 2.17 22.30 -5.88
C ALA A 130 1.85 23.61 -6.64
N LYS A 131 0.58 23.88 -6.95
CA LYS A 131 0.14 25.09 -7.65
C LYS A 131 -0.20 26.25 -6.70
N CYS A 132 -0.91 25.99 -5.61
CA CYS A 132 -1.47 27.05 -4.74
C CYS A 132 -1.07 26.92 -3.26
N GLY A 133 -0.37 25.86 -2.86
CA GLY A 133 0.05 25.64 -1.47
C GLY A 133 -1.05 25.21 -0.50
N SER A 134 -2.30 25.05 -0.95
CA SER A 134 -3.40 24.56 -0.09
C SER A 134 -3.23 23.08 0.26
N ARG A 135 -3.76 22.64 1.42
CA ARG A 135 -3.77 21.21 1.79
C ARG A 135 -4.60 20.43 0.77
N THR A 136 -4.15 19.22 0.47
CA THR A 136 -4.84 18.31 -0.44
C THR A 136 -5.34 17.08 0.31
N GLU A 137 -6.31 16.37 -0.25
CA GLU A 137 -6.86 15.13 0.33
C GLU A 137 -6.62 13.94 -0.61
N PRO A 138 -6.37 12.73 -0.08
CA PRO A 138 -6.32 11.52 -0.88
C PRO A 138 -7.63 11.29 -1.64
N PHE A 139 -7.53 10.85 -2.89
CA PHE A 139 -8.67 10.39 -3.68
C PHE A 139 -8.23 9.26 -4.62
N ARG A 140 -9.16 8.72 -5.42
CA ARG A 140 -8.89 7.58 -6.32
C ARG A 140 -8.35 6.35 -5.59
N ALA A 141 -9.04 5.95 -4.52
CA ALA A 141 -8.62 4.85 -3.64
C ALA A 141 -7.19 4.97 -3.12
N GLY A 142 -6.74 6.22 -2.89
CA GLY A 142 -5.39 6.53 -2.40
C GLY A 142 -4.33 6.66 -3.50
N TRP A 143 -4.67 6.63 -4.78
CA TRP A 143 -3.69 6.75 -5.88
C TRP A 143 -3.55 8.17 -6.43
N ALA A 144 -4.18 9.16 -5.80
CA ALA A 144 -4.04 10.55 -6.19
C ALA A 144 -4.39 11.50 -5.02
N ARG A 145 -4.13 12.79 -5.20
CA ARG A 145 -4.47 13.86 -4.26
C ARG A 145 -5.18 15.01 -4.95
N LYS A 146 -6.21 15.55 -4.31
CA LYS A 146 -7.03 16.64 -4.84
C LYS A 146 -6.93 17.86 -3.94
N CYS A 147 -6.77 19.03 -4.55
CA CYS A 147 -6.84 20.34 -3.90
C CYS A 147 -8.29 20.80 -3.75
#